data_AF-A0A8S1ZM89-F1
#
_entry.id   AF-A0A8S1ZM89-F1
#
_cell.length_a   1.000
_cell.length_b   1.000
_cell.length_c   1.000
_cell.angle_alpha   90.00
_cell.angle_beta   90.00
_cell.angle_gamma   90.00
#
_symmetry.space_group_name_H-M   'P 1'
#
loop_
_entity.id
_entity.type
_entity.pdbx_description
1 polymer ?
#
loop_
_entity_poly.entity_id
_entity_poly.type
_entity_poly.pdbx_seq_one_letter_code
_entity_poly.pdbx_strand_id
1 'polypeptide(L)'
;MPATFGYLKDVRPYKIGWRVQVKVLHAWKQYTSDTGETLELVFSDELGKKIHCTVKKDLVSRYVNSLTVGDWVLIETFGLSYAGGQFRPTNHLYKMTFVNTTTVFGSEPKSESNYLSLAKFEKIHSGELNPHILVDVMGQIVMVSELENLEANNKPTCKLDFEMRDET
;
A
#
# COMPACT_ATOMS: atom_id res chain seq x y z
N MET A 1 0.04 21.43 -24.49
CA MET A 1 1.29 21.03 -23.80
C MET A 1 1.02 19.66 -23.18
N PRO A 2 1.91 18.65 -23.36
CA PRO A 2 1.72 17.37 -22.68
C PRO A 2 1.71 17.64 -21.17
N ALA A 3 0.69 17.16 -20.46
CA ALA A 3 0.58 17.35 -19.04
C ALA A 3 1.75 16.64 -18.34
N THR A 4 2.67 17.40 -17.76
CA THR A 4 3.82 16.86 -17.03
C THR A 4 3.33 16.13 -15.79
N PHE A 5 3.52 14.81 -15.74
CA PHE A 5 3.27 14.00 -14.55
C PHE A 5 4.38 14.25 -13.53
N GLY A 6 4.04 14.30 -12.24
CA GLY A 6 5.01 14.38 -11.14
C GLY A 6 5.35 13.00 -10.59
N TYR A 7 6.54 12.88 -10.00
CA TYR A 7 6.94 11.69 -9.23
C TYR A 7 6.46 11.79 -7.79
N LEU A 8 6.32 10.63 -7.12
CA LEU A 8 5.84 10.61 -5.74
C LEU A 8 6.82 11.28 -4.78
N LYS A 9 8.13 11.30 -5.08
CA LYS A 9 9.13 12.06 -4.30
C LYS A 9 8.90 13.57 -4.29
N ASP A 10 8.22 14.12 -5.31
CA ASP A 10 8.09 15.56 -5.53
C ASP A 10 6.80 16.13 -4.96
N VAL A 11 5.84 15.26 -4.59
CA VAL A 11 4.54 15.71 -4.08
C VAL A 11 4.68 16.38 -2.72
N ARG A 12 3.88 17.43 -2.48
CA ARG A 12 3.89 18.21 -1.24
C ARG A 12 2.48 18.59 -0.82
N PRO A 13 2.18 18.68 0.49
CA PRO A 13 0.83 18.86 1.02
C PRO A 13 0.21 20.24 0.76
N TYR A 14 1.01 21.28 0.48
CA TYR A 14 0.51 22.61 0.17
C TYR A 14 -0.15 22.72 -1.22
N LYS A 15 -0.03 21.68 -2.06
CA LYS A 15 -0.61 21.62 -3.40
C LYS A 15 -1.49 20.38 -3.52
N ILE A 16 -2.71 20.57 -4.00
CA ILE A 16 -3.69 19.48 -4.23
C ILE A 16 -3.73 19.04 -5.70
N GLY A 17 -3.48 19.95 -6.65
CA GLY A 17 -3.54 19.69 -8.09
C GLY A 17 -2.30 18.95 -8.64
N TRP A 18 -1.83 17.92 -7.92
CA TRP A 18 -0.82 17.00 -8.43
C TRP A 18 -1.44 16.03 -9.42
N ARG A 19 -0.61 15.57 -10.35
CA ARG A 19 -0.94 14.55 -11.35
C ARG A 19 0.19 13.53 -11.33
N VAL A 20 -0.11 12.28 -10.98
CA VAL A 20 0.88 11.22 -10.81
C VAL A 20 0.44 9.96 -11.54
N GLN A 21 1.39 9.26 -12.15
CA GLN A 21 1.18 7.97 -12.80
C GLN A 21 1.77 6.88 -11.91
N VAL A 22 0.95 5.93 -11.49
CA VAL A 22 1.31 4.95 -10.46
C VAL A 22 0.70 3.57 -10.74
N LYS A 23 1.38 2.53 -10.30
CA LYS A 23 0.88 1.15 -10.26
C LYS A 23 0.19 0.88 -8.93
N VAL A 24 -0.95 0.19 -8.96
CA VAL A 24 -1.62 -0.32 -7.76
C VAL A 24 -0.91 -1.59 -7.29
N LEU A 25 -0.22 -1.55 -6.15
CA LEU A 25 0.47 -2.72 -5.60
C LEU A 25 -0.40 -3.54 -4.66
N HIS A 26 -1.19 -2.87 -3.84
CA HIS A 26 -2.11 -3.52 -2.90
C HIS A 26 -3.38 -2.70 -2.76
N ALA A 27 -4.50 -3.39 -2.53
CA ALA A 27 -5.79 -2.80 -2.23
C ALA A 27 -6.50 -3.66 -1.19
N TRP A 28 -7.00 -3.05 -0.11
CA TRP A 28 -7.78 -3.75 0.91
C TRP A 28 -8.84 -2.83 1.51
N LYS A 29 -9.92 -3.43 1.99
CA LYS A 29 -10.96 -2.72 2.73
C LYS A 29 -10.63 -2.74 4.21
N GLN A 30 -10.70 -1.59 4.86
CA GLN A 30 -10.55 -1.47 6.30
C GLN A 30 -11.83 -0.87 6.90
N TYR A 31 -12.30 -1.48 7.98
CA TYR A 31 -13.43 -0.97 8.75
C TYR A 31 -12.94 -0.50 10.12
N THR A 32 -13.26 0.75 10.47
CA THR A 32 -13.05 1.29 11.81
C THR A 32 -14.35 1.90 12.31
N SER A 33 -14.56 1.87 13.63
CA SER A 33 -15.76 2.44 14.26
C SER A 33 -15.94 3.93 13.95
N ASP A 34 -14.84 4.68 13.84
CA ASP A 34 -14.87 6.14 13.70
C ASP A 34 -15.01 6.61 12.25
N THR A 35 -14.43 5.89 11.27
CA THR A 35 -14.43 6.32 9.86
C THR A 35 -15.26 5.43 8.93
N GLY A 36 -15.79 4.31 9.44
CA GLY A 36 -16.52 3.33 8.64
C GLY A 36 -15.63 2.56 7.66
N GLU A 37 -16.22 2.09 6.56
CA GLU A 37 -15.50 1.40 5.49
C GLU A 37 -14.61 2.38 4.72
N THR A 38 -13.33 2.06 4.62
CA THR A 38 -12.32 2.77 3.83
C THR A 38 -11.64 1.79 2.89
N LEU A 39 -11.22 2.28 1.72
CA LEU A 39 -10.38 1.52 0.81
C LEU A 39 -8.95 2.04 0.93
N GLU A 40 -8.07 1.18 1.42
CA GLU A 40 -6.65 1.47 1.60
C GLU A 40 -5.87 0.86 0.44
N LEU A 41 -4.93 1.63 -0.10
CA LEU A 41 -4.15 1.27 -1.29
C LEU A 41 -2.67 1.57 -1.09
N VAL A 42 -1.80 0.76 -1.68
CA VAL A 42 -0.39 1.08 -1.85
C VAL A 42 -0.12 1.31 -3.33
N PHE A 43 0.36 2.49 -3.66
CA PHE A 43 0.77 2.85 -5.00
C PHE A 43 2.30 2.88 -5.10
N SER A 44 2.82 2.63 -6.30
CA SER A 44 4.23 2.88 -6.64
C SER A 44 4.34 3.65 -7.95
N ASP A 45 5.26 4.61 -8.01
CA ASP A 45 5.64 5.22 -9.29
C ASP A 45 6.64 4.33 -10.06
N GLU A 46 7.00 4.76 -11.26
CA GLU A 46 7.99 4.05 -12.11
C GLU A 46 9.40 3.99 -11.51
N LEU A 47 9.71 4.87 -10.55
CA LEU A 47 10.98 4.88 -9.84
C LEU A 47 10.97 3.97 -8.61
N GLY A 48 9.86 3.28 -8.35
CA GLY A 48 9.69 2.38 -7.20
C GLY A 48 9.41 3.10 -5.89
N LYS A 49 9.11 4.41 -5.90
CA LYS A 49 8.71 5.11 -4.68
C LYS A 49 7.27 4.74 -4.36
N LYS A 50 7.06 4.17 -3.18
CA LYS A 50 5.73 3.77 -2.71
C LYS A 50 5.04 4.90 -1.94
N ILE A 51 3.71 4.99 -2.02
CA ILE A 51 2.89 5.85 -1.17
C ILE A 51 1.61 5.12 -0.73
N HIS A 52 1.24 5.31 0.54
CA HIS A 52 -0.02 4.83 1.07
C HIS A 52 -1.15 5.80 0.73
N CYS A 53 -2.28 5.30 0.27
CA CYS A 53 -3.48 6.06 -0.05
C CYS A 53 -4.70 5.54 0.71
N THR A 54 -5.55 6.46 1.17
CA THR A 54 -6.90 6.17 1.69
C THR A 54 -7.98 6.78 0.81
N VAL A 55 -8.99 5.99 0.51
CA VAL A 55 -10.27 6.43 -0.02
C VAL A 55 -11.32 6.32 1.08
N LYS A 56 -11.90 7.46 1.46
CA LYS A 56 -12.93 7.53 2.50
C LYS A 56 -14.24 6.90 2.02
N LYS A 57 -15.07 6.46 2.98
CA LYS A 57 -16.37 5.79 2.78
C LYS A 57 -17.19 6.35 1.62
N ASP A 58 -17.36 7.67 1.56
CA ASP A 58 -18.21 8.34 0.58
C ASP A 58 -17.72 8.18 -0.88
N LEU A 59 -16.45 7.81 -1.06
CA LEU A 59 -15.80 7.64 -2.36
C LEU A 59 -15.45 6.18 -2.67
N VAL A 60 -15.60 5.24 -1.72
CA VAL A 60 -15.19 3.83 -1.91
C VAL A 60 -15.93 3.20 -3.09
N SER A 61 -17.25 3.35 -3.14
CA SER A 61 -18.08 2.77 -4.21
C SER A 61 -17.71 3.26 -5.60
N ARG A 62 -17.14 4.47 -5.71
CA ARG A 62 -16.69 5.07 -6.97
C ARG A 62 -15.40 4.46 -7.50
N TYR A 63 -14.48 4.06 -6.61
CA TYR A 63 -13.11 3.69 -7.01
C TYR A 63 -12.77 2.21 -6.81
N VAL A 64 -13.54 1.47 -6.01
CA VAL A 64 -13.25 0.06 -5.67
C VAL A 64 -13.11 -0.83 -6.90
N ASN A 65 -13.86 -0.55 -7.98
CA ASN A 65 -13.82 -1.34 -9.21
C ASN A 65 -12.82 -0.82 -10.25
N SER A 66 -12.23 0.36 -10.04
CA SER A 66 -11.30 1.00 -10.98
C SER A 66 -9.84 0.90 -10.54
N LEU A 67 -9.59 0.51 -9.29
CA LEU A 67 -8.25 0.41 -8.70
C LEU A 67 -7.89 -1.05 -8.45
N THR A 68 -7.76 -1.82 -9.53
CA THR A 68 -7.36 -3.23 -9.47
C THR A 68 -5.86 -3.34 -9.21
N VAL A 69 -5.45 -4.28 -8.36
CA VAL A 69 -4.04 -4.58 -8.12
C VAL A 69 -3.37 -5.02 -9.42
N GLY A 70 -2.20 -4.44 -9.71
CA GLY A 70 -1.43 -4.66 -10.93
C GLY A 70 -1.59 -3.55 -11.97
N ASP A 71 -2.72 -2.85 -11.97
CA ASP A 71 -3.02 -1.84 -12.99
C ASP A 71 -2.20 -0.56 -12.81
N TRP A 72 -1.86 0.06 -13.94
CA TRP A 72 -1.31 1.41 -13.97
C TRP A 72 -2.44 2.42 -14.11
N VAL A 73 -2.43 3.41 -13.24
CA VAL A 73 -3.44 4.47 -13.20
C VAL A 73 -2.79 5.85 -13.15
N LEU A 74 -3.49 6.80 -13.73
CA LEU A 74 -3.21 8.21 -13.61
C LEU A 74 -4.16 8.81 -12.59
N ILE A 75 -3.62 9.42 -11.53
CA ILE A 75 -4.39 10.07 -10.48
C ILE A 75 -4.14 11.57 -10.54
N GLU A 76 -5.21 12.36 -10.57
CA GLU A 76 -5.15 13.81 -10.48
C GLU A 76 -5.95 14.33 -9.30
N THR A 77 -5.48 15.42 -8.71
CA THR A 77 -6.13 16.13 -7.61
C THR A 77 -6.34 15.27 -6.37
N PHE A 78 -5.37 15.26 -5.46
CA PHE A 78 -5.45 14.48 -4.22
C PHE A 78 -4.91 15.28 -3.03
N GLY A 79 -5.40 14.96 -1.84
CA GLY A 79 -4.88 15.49 -0.58
C GLY A 79 -3.64 14.72 -0.13
N LEU A 80 -2.78 15.38 0.63
CA LEU A 80 -1.65 14.76 1.33
C LEU A 80 -1.67 15.19 2.78
N SER A 81 -1.44 14.23 3.67
CA SER A 81 -1.22 14.43 5.10
C SER A 81 0.09 13.75 5.51
N TYR A 82 0.62 14.05 6.69
CA TYR A 82 1.77 13.33 7.21
C TYR A 82 1.40 11.88 7.51
N ALA A 83 2.26 10.94 7.10
CA ALA A 83 2.09 9.52 7.36
C ALA A 83 2.44 9.21 8.82
N GLY A 84 1.42 8.98 9.65
CA GLY A 84 1.53 8.56 11.03
C GLY A 84 1.02 7.13 11.27
N GLY A 85 0.95 6.74 12.54
CA GLY A 85 0.41 5.45 12.97
C GLY A 85 1.46 4.36 13.21
N GLN A 86 1.01 3.28 13.86
CA GLN A 86 1.84 2.15 14.25
C GLN A 86 2.11 1.16 13.11
N PHE A 87 1.25 1.13 12.10
CA PHE A 87 1.34 0.19 10.99
C PHE A 87 1.34 0.96 9.68
N ARG A 88 2.52 1.36 9.20
CA ARG A 88 2.67 2.11 7.94
C ARG A 88 3.09 1.18 6.81
N PRO A 89 2.26 1.01 5.76
CA PRO A 89 2.61 0.16 4.62
C PRO A 89 3.78 0.67 3.78
N THR A 90 4.15 1.94 3.92
CA THR A 90 5.23 2.56 3.14
C THR A 90 6.08 3.47 4.02
N ASN A 91 7.33 3.69 3.61
CA ASN A 91 8.23 4.65 4.26
C ASN A 91 8.07 6.10 3.75
N HIS A 92 6.99 6.39 3.03
CA HIS A 92 6.73 7.72 2.52
C HIS A 92 6.38 8.69 3.67
N LEU A 93 6.90 9.92 3.62
CA LEU A 93 6.62 10.94 4.64
C LEU A 93 5.14 11.36 4.67
N TYR A 94 4.47 11.22 3.53
CA TYR A 94 3.08 11.62 3.33
C TYR A 94 2.19 10.44 3.00
N LYS A 95 0.92 10.53 3.42
CA LYS A 95 -0.19 9.66 3.04
C LYS A 95 -1.11 10.41 2.08
N MET A 96 -1.45 9.77 0.96
CA MET A 96 -2.40 10.28 -0.03
C MET A 96 -3.84 10.08 0.45
N THR A 97 -4.72 11.01 0.15
CA THR A 97 -6.16 10.89 0.43
C THR A 97 -6.95 11.37 -0.77
N PHE A 98 -7.90 10.55 -1.22
CA PHE A 98 -8.81 10.94 -2.29
C PHE A 98 -9.80 11.99 -1.79
N VAL A 99 -10.05 12.98 -2.63
CA VAL A 99 -11.01 14.06 -2.42
C VAL A 99 -12.11 13.97 -3.48
N ASN A 100 -13.21 14.71 -3.32
CA ASN A 100 -14.34 14.62 -4.24
C ASN A 100 -13.97 14.98 -5.70
N THR A 101 -12.98 15.85 -5.86
CA THR A 101 -12.45 16.30 -7.15
C THR A 101 -11.32 15.42 -7.69
N THR A 102 -10.95 14.32 -7.00
CA THR A 102 -9.99 13.35 -7.53
C THR A 102 -10.52 12.74 -8.82
N THR A 103 -9.63 12.56 -9.79
CA THR A 103 -9.89 11.84 -11.02
C THR A 103 -8.88 10.71 -11.16
N VAL A 104 -9.36 9.56 -11.64
CA VAL A 104 -8.54 8.37 -11.89
C VAL A 104 -8.81 7.92 -13.32
N PHE A 105 -7.75 7.74 -14.10
CA PHE A 105 -7.80 7.24 -15.46
C PHE A 105 -6.91 6.01 -15.60
N GLY A 106 -7.30 5.06 -16.44
CA GLY A 106 -6.41 3.98 -16.84
C GLY A 106 -5.18 4.54 -17.56
N SER A 107 -4.04 3.90 -17.35
CA SER A 107 -2.77 4.24 -17.98
C SER A 107 -2.18 3.01 -18.65
N GLU A 108 -1.41 3.23 -19.72
CA GLU A 108 -0.57 2.18 -20.26
C GLU A 108 0.41 1.67 -19.19
N PRO A 109 0.63 0.34 -19.10
CA PRO A 109 1.62 -0.22 -18.21
C PRO A 109 3.02 0.33 -18.49
N LYS A 110 3.71 0.77 -17.43
CA LYS A 110 5.12 1.21 -17.52
C LYS A 110 6.10 0.12 -17.14
N SER A 111 5.68 -0.80 -16.27
CA SER A 111 6.51 -1.90 -15.78
C SER A 111 5.66 -3.00 -15.15
N GLU A 112 6.11 -4.23 -15.36
CA GLU A 112 5.56 -5.43 -14.71
C GLU A 112 6.13 -5.68 -13.31
N SER A 113 7.12 -4.88 -12.86
CA SER A 113 7.71 -5.01 -11.53
C SER A 113 6.68 -4.90 -10.41
N ASN A 114 6.87 -5.70 -9.35
CA ASN A 114 6.11 -5.63 -8.11
C ASN A 114 6.72 -4.64 -7.10
N TYR A 115 7.87 -4.02 -7.46
CA TYR A 115 8.59 -3.04 -6.64
C TYR A 115 8.84 -3.50 -5.19
N LEU A 116 9.08 -4.80 -4.97
CA LEU A 116 9.36 -5.35 -3.65
C LEU A 116 10.65 -4.73 -3.07
N SER A 117 10.62 -4.40 -1.79
CA SER A 117 11.75 -3.86 -1.02
C SER A 117 12.12 -4.87 0.05
N LEU A 118 12.81 -5.93 -0.38
CA LEU A 118 13.08 -7.11 0.44
C LEU A 118 14.00 -6.80 1.63
N ALA A 119 13.51 -7.07 2.83
CA ALA A 119 14.27 -7.04 4.07
C ALA A 119 14.94 -8.39 4.32
N LYS A 120 16.22 -8.35 4.72
CA LYS A 120 16.94 -9.54 5.20
C LYS A 120 16.42 -9.97 6.56
N PHE A 121 16.39 -11.27 6.80
CA PHE A 121 15.85 -11.81 8.05
C PHE A 121 16.72 -11.41 9.23
N GLU A 122 18.03 -11.38 9.07
CA GLU A 122 18.98 -10.90 10.09
C GLU A 122 18.60 -9.50 10.62
N LYS A 123 18.21 -8.58 9.73
CA LYS A 123 17.82 -7.20 10.10
C LYS A 123 16.50 -7.13 10.85
N ILE A 124 15.58 -8.05 10.54
CA ILE A 124 14.31 -8.19 11.25
C ILE A 124 14.58 -8.68 12.67
N HIS A 125 15.38 -9.75 12.81
CA HIS A 125 15.71 -10.36 14.10
C HIS A 125 16.54 -9.45 15.00
N SER A 126 17.46 -8.66 14.43
CA SER A 126 18.30 -7.72 15.17
C SER A 126 17.55 -6.46 15.64
N GLY A 127 16.34 -6.21 15.11
CA GLY A 127 15.56 -5.01 15.40
C GLY A 127 16.12 -3.73 14.76
N GLU A 128 16.97 -3.84 13.74
CA GLU A 128 17.53 -2.69 13.01
C GLU A 128 16.45 -1.94 12.22
N LEU A 129 15.40 -2.65 11.80
CA LEU A 129 14.30 -2.08 11.01
C LEU A 129 13.33 -1.30 11.90
N ASN A 130 12.74 -0.25 11.34
CA ASN A 130 11.72 0.52 12.05
C ASN A 130 10.46 -0.34 12.26
N PRO A 131 10.05 -0.63 13.52
CA PRO A 131 8.92 -1.51 13.79
C PRO A 131 7.56 -0.92 13.35
N HIS A 132 7.51 0.37 13.03
CA HIS A 132 6.30 1.06 12.58
C HIS A 132 6.10 1.01 11.06
N ILE A 133 7.02 0.39 10.31
CA ILE A 133 6.99 0.31 8.85
C ILE A 133 6.93 -1.16 8.45
N LEU A 134 5.96 -1.52 7.61
CA LEU A 134 5.83 -2.87 7.07
C LEU A 134 7.01 -3.17 6.13
N VAL A 135 7.42 -4.44 6.12
CA VAL A 135 8.57 -4.92 5.35
C VAL A 135 8.13 -5.97 4.34
N ASP A 136 8.78 -6.01 3.18
CA ASP A 136 8.61 -7.10 2.23
C ASP A 136 9.66 -8.17 2.54
N VAL A 137 9.29 -9.45 2.48
CA VAL A 137 10.20 -10.58 2.73
C VAL A 137 10.07 -11.61 1.62
N MET A 138 11.18 -12.28 1.32
CA MET A 138 11.23 -13.40 0.38
C MET A 138 12.21 -14.43 0.93
N GLY A 139 11.83 -15.69 0.89
CA GLY A 139 12.64 -16.78 1.40
C GLY A 139 12.04 -18.13 1.03
N GLN A 140 12.81 -19.19 1.25
CA GLN A 140 12.37 -20.56 1.11
C GLN A 140 11.55 -20.98 2.32
N ILE A 141 10.37 -21.54 2.08
CA ILE A 141 9.61 -22.23 3.13
C ILE A 141 10.33 -23.54 3.44
N VAL A 142 10.76 -23.72 4.70
CA VAL A 142 11.50 -24.91 5.15
C VAL A 142 10.65 -25.85 6.00
N MET A 143 9.60 -25.31 6.64
CA MET A 143 8.65 -26.08 7.43
C MET A 143 7.26 -25.47 7.29
N VAL A 144 6.23 -26.32 7.29
CA VAL A 144 4.82 -25.94 7.37
C VAL A 144 4.18 -26.82 8.43
N SER A 145 3.49 -26.21 9.39
CA SER A 145 2.79 -26.92 10.45
C SER A 145 1.45 -27.49 9.97
N GLU A 146 0.78 -28.23 10.84
CA GLU A 146 -0.63 -28.55 10.65
C GLU A 146 -1.50 -27.29 10.79
N LEU A 147 -2.67 -27.33 10.15
CA LEU A 147 -3.66 -26.25 10.24
C LEU A 147 -4.40 -26.35 11.58
N GLU A 148 -4.29 -25.30 12.39
CA GLU A 148 -4.95 -25.20 13.69
C GLU A 148 -6.26 -24.40 13.58
N ASN A 149 -7.35 -24.92 14.16
CA ASN A 149 -8.58 -24.15 14.33
C ASN A 149 -8.57 -23.46 15.69
N LEU A 150 -8.73 -22.14 15.70
CA LEU A 150 -8.66 -21.28 16.89
C LEU A 150 -9.85 -20.33 16.94
N GLU A 151 -10.09 -19.73 18.11
CA GLU A 151 -10.96 -18.55 18.22
C GLU A 151 -10.11 -17.30 18.41
N ALA A 152 -10.28 -16.32 17.51
CA ALA A 152 -9.67 -15.00 17.61
C ALA A 152 -10.77 -13.95 17.50
N ASN A 153 -10.80 -12.98 18.43
CA ASN A 153 -11.85 -11.95 18.48
C ASN A 153 -13.29 -12.52 18.43
N ASN A 154 -13.54 -13.62 19.16
CA ASN A 154 -14.82 -14.36 19.17
C ASN A 154 -15.27 -14.85 17.78
N LYS A 155 -14.32 -15.11 16.88
CA LYS A 155 -14.57 -15.68 15.56
C LYS A 155 -13.69 -16.91 15.32
N PRO A 156 -14.26 -18.02 14.82
CA PRO A 156 -13.48 -19.17 14.41
C PRO A 156 -12.54 -18.78 13.28
N THR A 157 -11.26 -19.07 13.45
CA THR A 157 -10.15 -18.69 12.55
C THR A 157 -9.20 -19.86 12.41
N CYS A 158 -8.66 -20.08 11.21
CA CYS A 158 -7.60 -21.08 11.00
C CYS A 158 -6.22 -20.41 11.06
N LYS A 159 -5.26 -21.05 11.72
CA LYS A 159 -3.86 -20.63 11.79
C LYS A 159 -2.98 -21.69 11.11
N LEU A 160 -2.02 -21.22 10.34
CA LEU A 160 -1.00 -22.03 9.70
C LEU A 160 0.35 -21.40 10.03
N ASP A 161 1.20 -22.13 10.75
CA ASP A 161 2.57 -21.69 10.99
C ASP A 161 3.48 -22.25 9.89
N PHE A 162 4.44 -21.44 9.48
CA PHE A 162 5.48 -21.86 8.56
C PHE A 162 6.78 -21.16 8.90
N GLU A 163 7.88 -21.86 8.67
CA GLU A 163 9.23 -21.33 8.84
C GLU A 163 9.80 -20.96 7.48
N MET A 164 10.39 -19.77 7.40
CA MET A 164 11.07 -19.29 6.21
C MET A 164 12.57 -19.14 6.51
N ARG A 165 13.38 -19.38 5.49
CA ARG A 165 14.82 -19.11 5.47
C ARG A 165 15.17 -18.26 4.26
N ASP A 166 15.93 -17.18 4.43
CA ASP A 166 16.48 -16.40 3.32
C ASP A 166 17.83 -16.97 2.86
N GLU A 167 18.56 -16.26 2.00
CA GLU A 167 19.84 -16.76 1.45
C GLU A 167 20.98 -16.80 2.48
N THR A 168 20.79 -16.20 3.65
CA THR A 168 21.78 -16.09 4.73
C THR A 168 21.77 -17.27 5.71
#